data_AF-A0A416TSZ4-F1
#
_entry.id   AF-A0A416TSZ4-F1
#
_cell.length_a   1.000
_cell.length_b   1.000
_cell.length_c   1.000
_cell.angle_alpha   90.00
_cell.angle_beta   90.00
_cell.angle_gamma   90.00
#
_symmetry.space_group_name_H-M   'P 1'
#
loop_
_entity.id
_entity.type
_entity.pdbx_description
1 polymer ?
#
loop_
_entity_poly.entity_id
_entity_poly.type
_entity_poly.pdbx_seq_one_letter_code
_entity_poly.pdbx_strand_id
1 'polypeptide(L)'
;MDEVLGSIRGEVKVAAQNLVCGLLIDTFNIIITPFDLFGEGRYCYTFHARCDENPSLVLEDGATRIFLNTRGTNRNEVSEELIQFLEYMEQSTLNVAIPDTNGNLIKIHNYVRQVKASEEIGVKFMQ
;
A
#
# COMPACT_ATOMS: atom_id res chain seq x y z
N MET A 1 -13.35 6.41 -63.27
CA MET A 1 -12.86 7.68 -62.73
C MET A 1 -13.95 8.22 -61.83
N ASP A 2 -13.90 8.19 -60.51
CA ASP A 2 -12.91 7.66 -59.57
C ASP A 2 -13.60 7.55 -58.20
N GLU A 3 -13.03 6.68 -57.37
CA GLU A 3 -13.10 6.60 -55.91
C GLU A 3 -14.39 6.13 -55.20
N VAL A 4 -14.39 4.81 -55.03
CA VAL A 4 -14.74 4.08 -53.80
C VAL A 4 -14.15 4.76 -52.55
N LEU A 5 -14.97 4.93 -51.51
CA LEU A 5 -14.56 4.65 -50.12
C LEU A 5 -15.78 4.17 -49.35
N GLY A 6 -15.79 2.85 -49.10
CA GLY A 6 -16.89 2.13 -48.47
C GLY A 6 -17.18 2.61 -47.05
N SER A 7 -18.45 2.89 -46.81
CA SER A 7 -19.00 2.99 -45.46
C SER A 7 -19.10 1.57 -44.89
N ILE A 8 -18.04 1.11 -44.23
CA ILE A 8 -18.16 0.00 -43.29
C ILE A 8 -18.30 0.65 -41.92
N ARG A 9 -19.55 0.99 -41.59
CA ARG A 9 -19.99 1.22 -40.21
C ARG A 9 -19.77 -0.10 -39.45
N GLY A 10 -18.55 -0.30 -38.96
CA GLY A 10 -18.25 -1.30 -37.96
C GLY A 10 -18.94 -0.88 -36.68
N GLU A 11 -20.15 -1.39 -36.46
CA GLU A 11 -20.73 -1.40 -35.12
C GLU A 11 -19.81 -2.25 -34.24
N VAL A 12 -18.88 -1.62 -33.52
CA VAL A 12 -18.29 -2.25 -32.35
C VAL A 12 -19.36 -2.21 -31.28
N LYS A 13 -20.26 -3.19 -31.34
CA LYS A 13 -21.18 -3.48 -30.25
C LYS A 13 -20.36 -4.14 -29.14
N VAL A 14 -19.64 -3.33 -28.36
CA VAL A 14 -19.15 -3.80 -27.06
C VAL A 14 -20.40 -4.07 -26.25
N ALA A 15 -20.71 -5.35 -26.04
CA ALA A 15 -21.62 -5.76 -25.01
C ALA A 15 -20.97 -5.42 -23.66
N ALA A 16 -21.14 -4.17 -23.20
CA ALA A 16 -21.02 -3.86 -21.79
C ALA A 16 -22.26 -4.44 -21.12
N GLN A 17 -22.25 -5.76 -20.97
CA GLN A 17 -23.30 -6.51 -20.31
C GLN A 17 -23.27 -6.09 -18.84
N ASN A 18 -24.24 -5.27 -18.45
CA ASN A 18 -24.47 -4.84 -17.07
C ASN A 18 -23.22 -4.35 -16.33
N LEU A 19 -22.71 -3.17 -16.70
CA LEU A 19 -21.99 -2.37 -15.71
C LEU A 19 -23.04 -1.78 -14.76
N VAL A 20 -23.56 -2.63 -13.87
CA VAL A 20 -23.97 -2.13 -12.57
C VAL A 20 -22.69 -1.52 -12.04
N CYS A 21 -22.60 -0.19 -12.07
CA CYS A 21 -21.59 0.57 -11.34
C CYS A 21 -21.89 0.33 -9.86
N GLY A 22 -21.64 -0.90 -9.42
CA GLY A 22 -21.77 -1.34 -8.06
C GLY A 22 -20.61 -0.70 -7.35
N LEU A 23 -20.94 0.17 -6.40
CA LEU A 23 -20.05 0.67 -5.36
C LEU A 23 -18.97 -0.38 -5.02
N LEU A 24 -17.81 -0.27 -5.65
CA LEU A 24 -16.66 -1.09 -5.27
C LEU A 24 -16.23 -0.54 -3.91
N ILE A 25 -16.14 -1.44 -2.93
CA ILE A 25 -15.70 -1.07 -1.60
C ILE A 25 -14.26 -0.58 -1.71
N ASP A 26 -14.00 0.64 -1.25
CA ASP A 26 -12.66 1.19 -1.18
C ASP A 26 -11.75 0.19 -0.44
N THR A 27 -10.76 -0.32 -1.15
CA THR A 27 -9.87 -1.37 -0.67
C THR A 27 -8.45 -0.84 -0.64
N PHE A 28 -7.84 -0.88 0.54
CA PHE A 28 -6.45 -0.48 0.73
C PHE A 28 -5.59 -1.71 0.94
N ASN A 29 -4.62 -1.92 0.04
CA ASN A 29 -3.58 -2.93 0.21
C ASN A 29 -2.30 -2.23 0.66
N ILE A 30 -1.90 -2.44 1.92
CA ILE A 30 -0.71 -1.83 2.51
C ILE A 30 0.38 -2.90 2.64
N ILE A 31 1.51 -2.67 2.00
CA ILE A 31 2.68 -3.56 2.01
C ILE A 31 3.84 -2.79 2.63
N ILE A 32 4.44 -3.34 3.68
CA ILE A 32 5.62 -2.76 4.34
C ILE A 32 6.85 -3.57 3.93
N THR A 33 7.89 -2.91 3.41
CA THR A 33 9.12 -3.55 2.94
C THR A 33 10.38 -2.99 3.59
N PRO A 34 11.38 -3.84 3.91
CA PRO A 34 12.67 -3.40 4.46
C PRO A 34 13.64 -2.90 3.37
N PHE A 35 13.15 -2.63 2.17
CA PHE A 35 13.93 -2.16 1.03
C PHE A 35 13.02 -1.40 0.07
N ASP A 36 13.65 -0.60 -0.79
CA ASP A 36 12.97 0.20 -1.79
C ASP A 36 12.62 -0.65 -3.02
N LEU A 37 11.34 -0.90 -3.24
CA LEU A 37 10.84 -1.67 -4.39
C LEU A 37 10.97 -0.92 -5.72
N PHE A 38 10.98 0.42 -5.70
CA PHE A 38 10.87 1.23 -6.91
C PHE A 38 12.12 2.09 -7.17
N GLY A 39 13.00 2.22 -6.17
CA GLY A 39 14.32 2.86 -6.33
C GLY A 39 14.30 4.40 -6.25
N GLU A 40 13.19 5.01 -5.82
CA GLU A 40 13.05 6.47 -5.71
C GLU A 40 13.37 7.01 -4.30
N GLY A 41 13.76 6.15 -3.37
CA GLY A 41 14.11 6.51 -1.99
C GLY A 41 12.93 6.98 -1.15
N ARG A 42 11.68 6.71 -1.54
CA ARG A 42 10.49 7.21 -0.83
C ARG A 42 10.08 6.29 0.32
N TYR A 43 9.60 6.87 1.41
CA TYR A 43 8.95 6.15 2.52
C TYR A 43 7.58 5.59 2.13
N CYS A 44 6.87 6.24 1.21
CA CYS A 44 5.52 5.86 0.81
C CYS A 44 5.35 5.99 -0.70
N TYR A 45 4.81 4.95 -1.32
CA TYR A 45 4.35 4.93 -2.70
C TYR A 45 2.87 4.58 -2.73
N THR A 46 2.06 5.38 -3.41
CA THR A 46 0.63 5.11 -3.58
C THR A 46 0.33 4.88 -5.06
N PHE A 47 -0.30 3.76 -5.36
CA PHE A 47 -0.67 3.35 -6.71
C PHE A 47 -2.17 3.19 -6.83
N HIS A 48 -2.69 3.68 -7.95
CA HIS A 48 -4.06 3.46 -8.44
C HIS A 48 -3.99 2.77 -9.80
N ALA A 49 -5.08 2.15 -10.22
CA ALA A 49 -5.18 1.61 -11.58
C ALA A 49 -5.17 2.77 -12.58
N ARG A 50 -4.10 2.90 -13.38
CA ARG A 50 -3.96 3.92 -14.42
C ARG A 50 -3.99 3.28 -15.79
N CYS A 51 -4.47 4.02 -16.79
CA CYS A 51 -4.44 3.61 -18.19
C CYS A 51 -3.03 3.78 -18.77
N ASP A 52 -2.56 2.77 -19.50
CA ASP A 52 -1.21 2.76 -20.08
C ASP A 52 -1.12 3.72 -21.28
N GLU A 53 -2.16 3.81 -22.10
CA GLU A 53 -2.21 4.70 -23.28
C GLU A 53 -2.39 6.17 -22.90
N ASN A 54 -3.08 6.44 -21.78
CA ASN A 54 -3.29 7.77 -21.25
C ASN A 54 -3.08 7.78 -19.72
N PRO A 55 -1.86 8.07 -19.24
CA PRO A 55 -1.52 8.05 -17.81
C PRO A 55 -2.29 9.04 -16.94
N SER A 56 -2.99 10.02 -17.54
CA SER A 56 -3.87 10.95 -16.83
C SER A 56 -5.23 10.33 -16.48
N LEU A 57 -5.61 9.19 -17.06
CA LEU A 57 -6.84 8.49 -16.73
C LEU A 57 -6.60 7.46 -15.62
N VAL A 58 -7.35 7.60 -14.54
CA VAL A 58 -7.40 6.66 -13.42
C VAL A 58 -8.71 5.87 -13.50
N LEU A 59 -8.63 4.56 -13.35
CA LEU A 59 -9.81 3.71 -13.19
C LEU A 59 -10.28 3.81 -11.73
N GLU A 60 -11.49 4.32 -11.53
CA GLU A 60 -12.13 4.47 -10.21
C GLU A 60 -12.68 3.12 -9.71
N ASP A 61 -11.80 2.14 -9.53
CA ASP A 61 -12.12 0.79 -9.06
C ASP A 61 -12.12 0.65 -7.52
N GLY A 62 -11.87 1.75 -6.80
CA GLY A 62 -11.76 1.79 -5.34
C GLY A 62 -10.48 1.14 -4.79
N ALA A 63 -9.59 0.60 -5.63
CA ALA A 63 -8.40 -0.11 -5.18
C ALA A 63 -7.19 0.82 -5.05
N THR A 64 -6.71 1.01 -3.83
CA THR A 64 -5.50 1.77 -3.53
C THR A 64 -4.41 0.84 -2.99
N ARG A 65 -3.24 0.86 -3.61
CA ARG A 65 -2.07 0.07 -3.21
C ARG A 65 -1.01 0.99 -2.62
N ILE A 66 -0.67 0.78 -1.36
CA ILE A 66 0.31 1.58 -0.62
C ILE A 66 1.51 0.69 -0.30
N PHE A 67 2.68 1.10 -0.75
CA PHE A 67 3.95 0.48 -0.38
C PHE A 67 4.69 1.40 0.57
N LEU A 68 5.01 0.90 1.75
CA LEU A 68 5.77 1.61 2.77
C LEU A 68 7.18 1.01 2.86
N ASN A 69 8.19 1.81 2.59
CA ASN A 69 9.59 1.41 2.64
C ASN A 69 10.19 1.91 3.97
N THR A 70 10.67 0.99 4.81
CA THR A 70 11.25 1.35 6.12
C THR A 70 12.54 2.14 6.00
N ARG A 71 13.18 2.14 4.83
CA ARG A 71 14.46 2.80 4.55
C ARG A 71 14.30 3.98 3.58
N GLY A 72 13.12 4.60 3.53
CA GLY A 72 12.93 5.86 2.81
C GLY A 72 13.87 6.96 3.33
N THR A 73 14.12 7.97 2.51
CA THR A 73 15.02 9.08 2.84
C THR A 73 14.35 10.45 2.71
N ASN A 74 13.17 10.51 2.07
CA ASN A 74 12.37 11.73 1.89
C ASN A 74 11.58 12.13 3.15
N ARG A 75 12.27 12.26 4.30
CA ARG A 75 11.64 12.54 5.61
C ARG A 75 10.74 13.78 5.60
N ASN A 76 11.06 14.78 4.78
CA ASN A 76 10.30 16.03 4.68
C ASN A 76 8.93 15.89 3.97
N GLU A 77 8.66 14.74 3.34
CA GLU A 77 7.42 14.50 2.58
C GLU A 77 6.41 13.62 3.34
N VAL A 78 6.79 13.11 4.52
CA VAL A 78 5.99 12.18 5.30
C VAL A 78 5.98 12.64 6.76
N SER A 79 4.89 12.38 7.48
CA SER A 79 4.81 12.70 8.90
C SER A 79 5.88 11.96 9.71
N GLU A 80 6.47 12.65 10.69
CA GLU A 80 7.42 12.06 11.64
C GLU A 80 6.85 10.84 12.36
N GLU A 81 5.54 10.82 12.68
CA GLU A 81 4.87 9.68 13.31
C GLU A 81 5.00 8.39 12.47
N LEU A 82 4.78 8.48 11.15
CA LEU A 82 4.91 7.35 10.23
C LEU A 82 6.37 6.93 10.08
N ILE A 83 7.31 7.87 10.02
CA ILE A 83 8.74 7.57 9.93
C ILE A 83 9.18 6.77 11.16
N GLN A 84 8.82 7.20 12.36
CA GLN A 84 9.12 6.50 13.60
C GLN A 84 8.51 5.10 13.64
N PHE A 85 7.28 4.94 13.15
CA PHE A 85 6.65 3.62 13.02
C PHE A 85 7.45 2.72 12.07
N LEU A 86 7.84 3.21 10.92
CA LEU A 86 8.60 2.43 9.93
C LEU A 86 10.01 2.07 10.42
N GLU A 87 10.69 2.98 11.10
CA GLU A 87 11.99 2.71 11.74
C GLU A 87 11.88 1.73 12.90
N TYR A 88 10.75 1.71 13.61
CA TYR A 88 10.46 0.67 14.61
C TYR A 88 10.25 -0.70 13.96
N MET A 89 9.55 -0.78 12.84
CA MET A 89 9.29 -2.04 12.12
C MET A 89 10.57 -2.70 11.58
N GLU A 90 11.61 -1.92 11.28
CA GLU A 90 12.93 -2.43 10.88
C GLU A 90 13.67 -3.13 12.04
N GLN A 91 13.32 -2.82 13.29
CA GLN A 91 14.03 -3.30 14.46
C GLN A 91 13.52 -4.67 14.90
N SER A 92 14.44 -5.63 15.02
CA SER A 92 14.12 -7.02 15.39
C SER A 92 14.01 -7.24 16.91
N THR A 93 14.46 -6.27 17.73
CA THR A 93 14.57 -6.41 19.19
C THR A 93 13.44 -5.71 19.93
N LEU A 94 13.16 -6.15 21.16
CA LEU A 94 12.15 -5.52 22.02
C LEU A 94 12.70 -4.39 22.90
N ASN A 95 14.01 -4.10 22.84
CA ASN A 95 14.66 -3.08 23.67
C ASN A 95 14.78 -1.72 22.96
N VAL A 96 13.93 -1.48 21.98
CA VAL A 96 13.91 -0.23 21.21
C VAL A 96 13.51 0.92 22.13
N ALA A 97 14.32 1.99 22.15
CA ALA A 97 13.90 3.26 22.71
C ALA A 97 12.83 3.87 21.80
N ILE A 98 11.59 3.91 22.27
CA ILE A 98 10.47 4.49 21.53
C ILE A 98 10.29 5.94 21.99
N PRO A 99 10.19 6.90 21.05
CA PRO A 99 9.85 8.27 21.37
C PRO A 99 8.54 8.33 22.17
N ASP A 100 8.56 9.02 23.29
CA ASP A 100 7.39 9.30 24.13
C ASP A 100 6.34 10.17 23.41
N THR A 101 6.74 10.81 22.31
CA THR A 101 5.91 11.67 21.45
C THR A 101 4.91 10.89 20.59
N ASN A 102 5.11 9.58 20.38
CA ASN A 102 4.24 8.77 19.51
C ASN A 102 3.41 7.76 20.32
N GLY A 103 2.25 8.24 20.80
CA GLY A 103 1.33 7.44 21.61
C GLY A 103 0.81 6.17 20.92
N ASN A 104 0.66 6.18 19.59
CA ASN A 104 0.23 5.01 18.83
C ASN A 104 1.34 3.95 18.75
N LEU A 105 2.58 4.38 18.50
CA LEU A 105 3.73 3.49 18.47
C LEU A 105 3.98 2.82 19.83
N ILE A 106 3.77 3.54 20.93
CA ILE A 106 3.83 2.97 22.30
C ILE A 106 2.79 1.86 22.48
N LYS A 107 1.54 2.08 22.02
CA LYS A 107 0.48 1.05 22.10
C LYS A 107 0.86 -0.18 21.30
N ILE A 108 1.36 0.00 20.07
CA ILE A 108 1.82 -1.09 19.20
C ILE A 108 2.95 -1.87 19.89
N HIS A 109 3.95 -1.19 20.41
CA HIS A 109 5.07 -1.84 21.10
C HIS A 109 4.63 -2.65 22.33
N ASN A 110 3.76 -2.08 23.16
CA ASN A 110 3.23 -2.77 24.33
C ASN A 110 2.44 -4.03 23.93
N TYR A 111 1.71 -3.98 22.83
CA TYR A 111 1.00 -5.13 22.28
C TYR A 111 1.99 -6.20 21.77
N VAL A 112 2.97 -5.82 20.95
CA VAL A 112 4.01 -6.73 20.44
C VAL A 112 4.75 -7.42 21.58
N ARG A 113 5.08 -6.69 22.66
CA ARG A 113 5.74 -7.25 23.85
C ARG A 113 4.86 -8.30 24.55
N GLN A 114 3.57 -8.04 24.69
CA GLN A 114 2.62 -8.98 25.30
C GLN A 114 2.50 -10.26 24.46
N VAL A 115 2.36 -10.15 23.14
CA VAL A 115 2.24 -11.30 22.24
C VAL A 115 3.51 -12.16 22.28
N LYS A 116 4.70 -11.56 22.17
CA LYS A 116 5.97 -12.31 22.25
C LYS A 116 6.17 -13.00 23.60
N ALA A 117 5.79 -12.36 24.71
CA ALA A 117 5.86 -12.98 26.02
C ALA A 117 4.92 -14.20 26.12
N SER A 118 3.71 -14.11 25.55
CA SER A 118 2.75 -15.22 25.55
C SER A 118 3.23 -16.43 24.74
N GLU A 119 3.93 -16.20 23.63
CA GLU A 119 4.51 -17.25 22.79
C GLU A 119 5.66 -17.97 23.52
N GLU A 120 6.57 -17.22 24.14
CA GLU A 120 7.68 -17.79 24.92
C GLU A 120 7.19 -18.63 26.11
N ILE A 121 6.11 -18.18 26.77
CA ILE A 121 5.44 -18.93 27.82
C ILE A 121 4.85 -20.23 27.26
N GLY A 122 4.19 -20.19 26.10
CA GLY A 122 3.63 -21.37 25.44
C GLY A 122 4.68 -22.45 25.10
N VAL A 123 5.89 -22.05 24.72
CA VAL A 123 7.00 -22.98 24.46
C VAL A 123 7.50 -23.66 25.74
N LYS A 124 7.52 -22.95 26.87
CA LYS A 124 7.99 -23.51 28.17
C LYS A 124 7.06 -24.58 28.75
N PHE A 125 5.81 -24.68 28.30
CA PHE A 125 4.85 -25.69 28.75
C PHE A 125 4.80 -26.96 27.88
N MET A 126 5.62 -27.06 26.82
CA MET A 126 5.74 -28.24 25.96
C MET A 126 6.98 -29.11 26.25
N GLN A 127 7.66 -28.90 27.38
CA GLN A 127 8.80 -29.70 27.83
C GLN A 127 8.47 -30.58 29.02
#